data_AF-A0A816YAC7-F1
#
_entry.id   AF-A0A816YAC7-F1
#
_cell.length_a   1.000
_cell.length_b   1.000
_cell.length_c   1.000
_cell.angle_alpha   90.00
_cell.angle_beta   90.00
_cell.angle_gamma   90.00
#
_symmetry.space_group_name_H-M   'P 1'
#
loop_
_entity.id
_entity.type
_entity.pdbx_description
1 polymer ?
#
loop_
_entity_poly.entity_id
_entity_poly.type
_entity_poly.pdbx_seq_one_letter_code
_entity_poly.pdbx_strand_id
1 'polypeptide(L)'
;MDFVQDALDQNTNNVGVIFIMTIDPSKISTSKTPFAMIDKHSAIPSEQEILFTMHTVFRVGEITQTPSNNRLWEVQLTITDESDPQLSTLTNRIKEEIDGRGWHRMGKLMLKVGHFDQAEELYQELLKNASTDSDRAHIYHELGRVKWQQGHYEKEIQFYEKSLEIKRKTLPEDHASLAPIYSNIGLVYNNMGEYSKALEYYEKANKICEISLPPTHPSLATSYNNIGQVYNNMGEYSKALEYYDKSLKIKEISLPANHPDLATSYNNIGLVYNDMGEYSKALEYYDKSLKIREISLPPTHPDLATSYNNIGQLYEEMDDYSKALPLLEKALGIWRKSLPSTHPNIKIVMNAIDRVKKKL
;
A
#
# COMPACT_ATOMS: atom_id res chain seq x y z
N MET A 1 -23.41 -22.22 27.09
CA MET A 1 -24.77 -21.83 26.65
C MET A 1 -25.06 -20.36 26.98
N ASP A 2 -24.66 -19.87 28.15
CA ASP A 2 -25.07 -18.52 28.61
C ASP A 2 -24.44 -17.33 27.86
N PHE A 3 -23.26 -17.49 27.23
CA PHE A 3 -22.59 -16.38 26.52
C PHE A 3 -23.20 -16.02 25.16
N VAL A 4 -23.95 -16.93 24.52
CA VAL A 4 -24.53 -16.72 23.19
C VAL A 4 -25.91 -16.06 23.29
N GLN A 5 -26.59 -16.22 24.42
CA GLN A 5 -27.92 -15.69 24.66
C GLN A 5 -27.92 -14.15 24.76
N ASP A 6 -26.94 -13.60 25.48
CA ASP A 6 -26.80 -12.14 25.68
C ASP A 6 -26.53 -11.35 24.38
N ALA A 7 -26.00 -12.00 23.33
CA ALA A 7 -25.70 -11.36 22.05
C ALA A 7 -26.91 -11.26 21.10
N LEU A 8 -27.96 -12.06 21.32
CA LEU A 8 -29.14 -12.16 20.44
C LEU A 8 -30.30 -11.23 20.86
N ASP A 9 -30.25 -10.67 22.08
CA ASP A 9 -31.30 -9.81 22.64
C ASP A 9 -31.21 -8.33 22.20
N GLN A 10 -30.16 -7.94 21.47
CA GLN A 10 -30.06 -6.62 20.84
C GLN A 10 -30.60 -6.67 19.41
N ASN A 11 -31.59 -5.82 19.14
CA ASN A 11 -32.39 -5.68 17.91
C ASN A 11 -31.54 -5.53 16.63
N THR A 12 -30.93 -6.62 16.18
CA THR A 12 -30.11 -6.74 14.98
C THR A 12 -30.73 -7.82 14.10
N ASN A 13 -30.72 -7.69 12.77
CA ASN A 13 -31.15 -8.73 11.82
C ASN A 13 -30.21 -9.95 11.79
N ASN A 14 -29.36 -10.11 12.81
CA ASN A 14 -28.36 -11.15 12.85
C ASN A 14 -29.02 -12.47 13.28
N VAL A 15 -28.66 -13.54 12.60
CA VAL A 15 -29.07 -14.91 12.93
C VAL A 15 -27.88 -15.56 13.61
N GLY A 16 -28.09 -16.13 14.79
CA GLY A 16 -27.08 -16.90 15.48
C GLY A 16 -26.86 -18.23 14.75
N VAL A 17 -25.61 -18.59 14.50
CA VAL A 17 -25.27 -19.90 13.94
C VAL A 17 -24.35 -20.60 14.93
N ILE A 18 -24.79 -21.76 15.42
CA ILE A 18 -23.99 -22.66 16.22
C ILE A 18 -23.43 -23.72 15.27
N PHE A 19 -22.10 -23.81 15.23
CA PHE A 19 -21.43 -24.89 14.54
C PHE A 19 -21.25 -26.06 15.51
N ILE A 20 -21.89 -27.18 15.21
CA ILE A 20 -21.68 -28.43 15.94
C ILE A 20 -20.69 -29.26 15.12
N MET A 21 -19.45 -29.30 15.61
CA MET A 21 -18.40 -30.08 14.97
C MET A 21 -18.38 -31.49 15.54
N THR A 22 -18.61 -32.49 14.69
CA THR A 22 -18.45 -33.90 15.07
C THR A 22 -17.10 -34.37 14.55
N ILE A 23 -16.21 -34.66 15.50
CA ILE A 23 -14.86 -35.15 15.23
C ILE A 23 -14.88 -36.66 15.45
N ASP A 24 -14.58 -37.43 14.40
CA ASP A 24 -14.35 -38.88 14.50
C ASP A 24 -12.84 -39.12 14.59
N PRO A 25 -12.29 -39.42 15.79
CA PRO A 25 -10.85 -39.57 15.99
C PRO A 25 -10.26 -40.74 15.19
N SER A 26 -11.08 -41.74 14.82
CA SER A 26 -10.63 -42.90 14.05
C SER A 26 -10.31 -42.57 12.58
N LYS A 27 -10.79 -41.42 12.10
CA LYS A 27 -10.56 -40.90 10.74
C LYS A 27 -9.42 -39.87 10.67
N ILE A 28 -8.83 -39.53 11.81
CA ILE A 28 -7.73 -38.58 11.93
C ILE A 28 -6.42 -39.37 11.87
N SER A 29 -5.84 -39.49 10.67
CA SER A 29 -4.57 -40.18 10.48
C SER A 29 -3.42 -39.39 11.12
N THR A 30 -2.87 -39.89 12.22
CA THR A 30 -1.76 -39.29 12.99
C THR A 30 -0.46 -39.09 12.20
N SER A 31 -0.35 -39.64 10.99
CA SER A 31 0.87 -39.54 10.17
C SER A 31 0.81 -38.45 9.09
N LYS A 32 -0.38 -37.92 8.78
CA LYS A 32 -0.59 -36.99 7.64
C LYS A 32 -1.73 -35.98 7.88
N THR A 33 -2.08 -35.71 9.12
CA THR A 33 -3.08 -34.69 9.41
C THR A 33 -2.54 -33.28 9.15
N PRO A 34 -3.35 -32.36 8.58
CA PRO A 34 -3.02 -30.92 8.51
C PRO A 34 -3.06 -30.24 9.89
N PHE A 35 -3.06 -31.02 10.96
CA PHE A 35 -3.14 -30.61 12.35
C PHE A 35 -1.81 -30.90 13.03
N ALA A 36 -1.29 -29.93 13.78
CA ALA A 36 -0.30 -30.21 14.81
C ALA A 36 -1.04 -30.64 16.07
N MET A 37 -0.71 -31.81 16.62
CA MET A 37 -1.03 -32.13 18.01
C MET A 37 -0.10 -31.30 18.88
N ILE A 38 -0.65 -30.42 19.73
CA ILE A 38 0.14 -29.47 20.53
C ILE A 38 0.28 -29.97 21.99
N ASP A 39 0.30 -31.28 22.18
CA ASP A 39 0.43 -31.92 23.49
C ASP A 39 1.69 -31.44 24.26
N LYS A 40 2.74 -31.04 23.55
CA LYS A 40 3.99 -30.51 24.12
C LYS A 40 4.01 -29.00 24.39
N HIS A 41 3.02 -28.23 23.93
CA HIS A 41 2.97 -26.77 24.16
C HIS A 41 1.64 -26.24 24.70
N SER A 42 0.64 -27.09 24.92
CA SER A 42 -0.59 -26.71 25.62
C SER A 42 -0.30 -26.37 27.08
N ALA A 43 -0.99 -25.35 27.59
CA ALA A 43 -0.97 -25.00 29.01
C ALA A 43 -1.76 -25.99 29.88
N ILE A 44 -2.54 -26.90 29.27
CA ILE A 44 -3.43 -27.86 29.92
C ILE A 44 -3.12 -29.27 29.38
N PRO A 45 -2.22 -30.03 30.04
CA PRO A 45 -1.72 -31.31 29.51
C PRO A 45 -2.75 -32.43 29.36
N SER A 46 -3.92 -32.28 29.99
CA SER A 46 -5.00 -33.26 29.98
C SER A 46 -5.97 -33.11 28.81
N GLU A 47 -5.90 -32.00 28.07
CA GLU A 47 -6.79 -31.73 26.94
C GLU A 47 -6.07 -31.99 25.62
N GLN A 48 -6.74 -32.69 24.69
CA GLN A 48 -6.24 -32.81 23.32
C GLN A 48 -6.60 -31.54 22.56
N GLU A 49 -5.67 -30.58 22.54
CA GLU A 49 -5.78 -29.38 21.71
C GLU A 49 -5.39 -29.67 20.26
N ILE A 50 -6.29 -29.34 19.32
CA ILE A 50 -6.09 -29.49 17.88
C ILE A 50 -6.14 -28.09 17.24
N LEU A 51 -5.04 -27.64 16.65
CA LEU A 51 -5.00 -26.38 15.93
C LEU A 51 -5.49 -26.58 14.49
N PHE A 52 -6.60 -25.91 14.15
CA PHE A 52 -7.09 -25.85 12.78
C PHE A 52 -6.23 -24.89 11.96
N THR A 53 -5.61 -25.40 10.91
CA THR A 53 -5.00 -24.52 9.90
C THR A 53 -6.09 -23.91 9.02
N MET A 54 -5.85 -22.72 8.46
CA MET A 54 -6.76 -22.00 7.55
C MET A 54 -7.18 -22.78 6.28
N HIS A 55 -6.71 -24.02 6.11
CA HIS A 55 -6.88 -24.84 4.93
C HIS A 55 -7.67 -26.13 5.22
N THR A 56 -8.31 -26.22 6.40
CA THR A 56 -9.15 -27.38 6.77
C THR A 56 -10.50 -27.27 6.06
N VAL A 57 -10.83 -28.25 5.23
CA VAL A 57 -12.11 -28.29 4.52
C VAL A 57 -13.09 -29.20 5.29
N PHE A 58 -14.30 -28.71 5.52
CA PHE A 58 -15.36 -29.43 6.22
C PHE A 58 -16.49 -29.78 5.25
N ARG A 59 -17.12 -30.94 5.44
CA ARG A 59 -18.45 -31.17 4.87
C ARG A 59 -19.50 -30.54 5.76
N VAL A 60 -20.28 -29.65 5.16
CA VAL A 60 -21.52 -29.16 5.75
C VAL A 60 -22.56 -30.27 5.61
N GLY A 61 -22.96 -30.81 6.76
CA GLY A 61 -23.99 -31.82 6.88
C GLY A 61 -25.36 -31.19 7.04
N GLU A 62 -26.16 -31.71 7.96
CA GLU A 62 -27.49 -31.19 8.22
C GLU A 62 -27.44 -29.78 8.84
N ILE A 63 -28.32 -28.91 8.34
CA ILE A 63 -28.53 -27.58 8.89
C ILE A 63 -29.94 -27.57 9.47
N THR A 64 -30.06 -27.51 10.79
CA THR A 64 -31.34 -27.55 11.49
C THR A 64 -31.53 -26.29 12.31
N GLN A 65 -32.77 -25.83 12.42
CA GLN A 65 -33.09 -24.70 13.28
C GLN A 65 -33.33 -25.24 14.70
N THR A 66 -32.72 -24.63 15.72
CA THR A 66 -32.85 -25.17 17.07
C THR A 66 -34.31 -25.11 17.54
N PRO A 67 -34.84 -26.18 18.15
CA PRO A 67 -36.22 -26.18 18.63
C PRO A 67 -36.52 -25.11 19.68
N SER A 68 -35.49 -24.66 20.41
CA SER A 68 -35.58 -23.68 21.49
C SER A 68 -35.47 -22.23 21.03
N ASN A 69 -34.94 -21.97 19.82
CA ASN A 69 -34.76 -20.61 19.31
C ASN A 69 -34.82 -20.58 17.76
N ASN A 70 -35.86 -19.92 17.22
CA ASN A 70 -36.06 -19.76 15.78
C ASN A 70 -35.06 -18.80 15.11
N ARG A 71 -34.15 -18.19 15.86
CA ARG A 71 -33.07 -17.35 15.33
C ARG A 71 -31.70 -18.03 15.42
N LEU A 72 -31.69 -19.30 15.81
CA LEU A 72 -30.47 -20.06 16.04
C LEU A 72 -30.48 -21.31 15.17
N TRP A 73 -29.42 -21.48 14.39
CA TRP A 73 -29.26 -22.60 13.46
C TRP A 73 -28.06 -23.44 13.87
N GLU A 74 -28.26 -24.75 13.94
CA GLU A 74 -27.22 -25.75 14.12
C GLU A 74 -26.74 -26.24 12.77
N VAL A 75 -25.45 -26.08 12.52
CA VAL A 75 -24.79 -26.57 11.33
C VAL A 75 -23.86 -27.71 11.72
N GLN A 76 -24.14 -28.91 11.24
CA GLN A 76 -23.23 -30.04 11.43
C GLN A 76 -22.03 -29.91 10.51
N LEU A 77 -20.84 -29.93 11.10
CA LEU A 77 -19.58 -29.99 10.36
C LEU A 77 -18.90 -31.34 10.61
N THR A 78 -18.62 -32.06 9.54
CA THR A 78 -17.87 -33.32 9.60
C THR A 78 -16.49 -33.14 9.00
N ILE A 79 -15.46 -33.54 9.76
CA ILE A 79 -14.08 -33.65 9.27
C ILE A 79 -14.00 -34.86 8.35
N THR A 80 -13.51 -34.63 7.15
CA THR A 80 -13.42 -35.60 6.07
C THR A 80 -11.97 -36.06 5.88
N ASP A 81 -11.80 -37.34 5.59
CA ASP A 81 -10.51 -37.99 5.35
C ASP A 81 -9.90 -37.57 4.00
N GLU A 82 -8.57 -37.55 3.89
CA GLU A 82 -7.81 -37.30 2.66
C GLU A 82 -8.11 -38.34 1.56
N SER A 83 -8.72 -39.47 1.91
CA SER A 83 -9.18 -40.50 0.97
C SER A 83 -10.42 -40.12 0.16
N ASP A 84 -11.09 -39.01 0.49
CA ASP A 84 -12.25 -38.51 -0.26
C ASP A 84 -11.82 -37.87 -1.60
N PRO A 85 -12.15 -38.47 -2.76
CA PRO A 85 -11.59 -38.01 -4.04
C PRO A 85 -12.08 -36.62 -4.46
N GLN A 86 -13.32 -36.25 -4.10
CA GLN A 86 -13.89 -34.96 -4.46
C GLN A 86 -13.31 -33.84 -3.60
N LEU A 87 -13.09 -34.13 -2.32
CA LEU A 87 -12.51 -33.16 -1.40
C LEU A 87 -11.01 -33.04 -1.55
N SER A 88 -10.30 -34.13 -1.85
CA SER A 88 -8.90 -34.10 -2.24
C SER A 88 -8.71 -33.23 -3.48
N THR A 89 -9.59 -33.35 -4.47
CA THR A 89 -9.58 -32.48 -5.66
C THR A 89 -9.83 -31.01 -5.29
N LEU A 90 -10.81 -30.71 -4.42
CA LEU A 90 -11.08 -29.33 -3.97
C LEU A 90 -9.93 -28.76 -3.13
N THR A 91 -9.36 -29.56 -2.23
CA THR A 91 -8.24 -29.19 -1.37
C THR A 91 -6.98 -28.96 -2.20
N ASN A 92 -6.73 -29.78 -3.21
CA ASN A 92 -5.64 -29.58 -4.16
C ASN A 92 -5.88 -28.35 -5.03
N ARG A 93 -7.11 -28.09 -5.50
CA ARG A 93 -7.44 -26.85 -6.22
C ARG A 93 -7.28 -25.61 -5.34
N ILE A 94 -7.68 -25.66 -4.08
CA ILE A 94 -7.47 -24.56 -3.11
C ILE A 94 -5.96 -24.40 -2.83
N LYS A 95 -5.22 -25.50 -2.66
CA LYS A 95 -3.76 -25.47 -2.50
C LYS A 95 -3.07 -24.90 -3.74
N GLU A 96 -3.49 -25.26 -4.95
CA GLU A 96 -3.00 -24.74 -6.24
C GLU A 96 -3.38 -23.27 -6.47
N GLU A 97 -4.57 -22.85 -6.02
CA GLU A 97 -4.99 -21.45 -6.06
C GLU A 97 -4.23 -20.58 -5.03
N ILE A 98 -3.79 -21.19 -3.93
CA ILE A 98 -3.00 -20.56 -2.86
C ILE A 98 -1.49 -20.69 -3.12
N ASP A 99 -1.06 -21.59 -4.00
CA ASP A 99 0.36 -21.84 -4.30
C ASP A 99 1.03 -20.60 -4.89
N GLY A 100 2.20 -20.25 -4.34
CA GLY A 100 3.01 -19.04 -4.61
C GLY A 100 2.28 -17.71 -4.42
N ARG A 101 1.21 -17.47 -5.19
CA ARG A 101 0.42 -16.24 -5.25
C ARG A 101 -0.32 -15.93 -3.95
N GLY A 102 -0.76 -16.93 -3.20
CA GLY A 102 -1.39 -16.73 -1.89
C GLY A 102 -0.43 -16.13 -0.87
N TRP A 103 0.78 -16.67 -0.79
CA TRP A 103 1.84 -16.15 0.08
C TRP A 103 2.34 -14.77 -0.34
N HIS A 104 2.45 -14.49 -1.64
CA HIS A 104 2.75 -13.13 -2.10
C HIS A 104 1.68 -12.11 -1.69
N ARG A 105 0.40 -12.49 -1.73
CA ARG A 105 -0.69 -11.63 -1.25
C ARG A 105 -0.61 -11.42 0.25
N MET A 106 -0.28 -12.45 1.02
CA MET A 106 -0.07 -12.35 2.47
C MET A 106 1.06 -11.39 2.81
N GLY A 107 2.23 -11.52 2.17
CA GLY A 107 3.34 -10.58 2.37
C GLY A 107 2.98 -9.14 2.00
N LYS A 108 2.23 -8.94 0.91
CA LYS A 108 1.70 -7.62 0.53
C LYS A 108 0.72 -7.06 1.55
N LEU A 109 -0.10 -7.91 2.17
CA LEU A 109 -1.00 -7.50 3.24
C LEU A 109 -0.21 -7.10 4.48
N MET A 110 0.76 -7.92 4.90
CA MET A 110 1.67 -7.63 6.02
C MET A 110 2.37 -6.27 5.85
N LEU A 111 2.87 -5.98 4.65
CA LEU A 111 3.42 -4.66 4.30
C LEU A 111 2.40 -3.52 4.49
N LYS A 112 1.14 -3.72 4.10
CA LYS A 112 0.09 -2.69 4.24
C LYS A 112 -0.29 -2.44 5.69
N VAL A 113 -0.30 -3.47 6.54
CA VAL A 113 -0.67 -3.36 7.96
C VAL A 113 0.52 -3.00 8.85
N GLY A 114 1.72 -2.84 8.29
CA GLY A 114 2.92 -2.42 9.02
C GLY A 114 3.70 -3.57 9.69
N HIS A 115 3.38 -4.82 9.38
CA HIS A 115 4.10 -5.99 9.88
C HIS A 115 5.32 -6.31 9.01
N PHE A 116 6.29 -5.39 8.98
CA PHE A 116 7.43 -5.47 8.06
C PHE A 116 8.37 -6.65 8.35
N ASP A 117 8.63 -6.95 9.62
CA ASP A 117 9.53 -8.05 10.00
C ASP A 117 8.95 -9.43 9.64
N GLN A 118 7.64 -9.61 9.87
CA GLN A 118 6.93 -10.83 9.45
C GLN A 118 6.87 -10.97 7.92
N ALA A 119 6.68 -9.85 7.21
CA ALA A 119 6.74 -9.85 5.75
C ALA A 119 8.14 -10.25 5.25
N GLU A 120 9.20 -9.78 5.92
CA GLU A 120 10.57 -10.15 5.61
C GLU A 120 10.80 -11.65 5.79
N GLU A 121 10.46 -12.19 6.96
CA GLU A 121 10.62 -13.62 7.27
C GLU A 121 9.90 -14.49 6.24
N LEU A 122 8.66 -14.12 5.90
CA LEU A 122 7.87 -14.81 4.89
C LEU A 122 8.57 -14.78 3.51
N TYR A 123 8.99 -13.61 3.04
CA TYR A 123 9.64 -13.52 1.74
C TYR A 123 11.01 -14.21 1.70
N GLN A 124 11.76 -14.22 2.80
CA GLN A 124 12.99 -14.99 2.91
C GLN A 124 12.73 -16.50 2.83
N GLU A 125 11.66 -16.99 3.44
CA GLU A 125 11.28 -18.41 3.36
C GLU A 125 10.80 -18.78 1.94
N LEU A 126 9.98 -17.92 1.32
CA LEU A 126 9.60 -18.09 -0.09
C LEU A 126 10.81 -18.12 -1.01
N LEU A 127 11.84 -17.31 -0.74
CA LEU A 127 13.05 -17.25 -1.55
C LEU A 127 13.81 -18.58 -1.53
N LYS A 128 13.90 -19.25 -0.37
CA LYS A 128 14.55 -20.57 -0.23
C LYS A 128 13.84 -21.64 -1.06
N ASN A 129 12.50 -21.56 -1.10
CA ASN A 129 11.64 -22.53 -1.77
C ASN A 129 11.32 -22.15 -3.23
N ALA A 130 11.90 -21.05 -3.75
CA ALA A 130 11.62 -20.55 -5.09
C ALA A 130 12.20 -21.48 -6.18
N SER A 131 11.30 -22.07 -6.96
CA SER A 131 11.60 -23.02 -8.03
C SER A 131 11.96 -22.33 -9.35
N THR A 132 11.44 -21.13 -9.62
CA THR A 132 11.68 -20.39 -10.86
C THR A 132 12.47 -19.09 -10.64
N ASP A 133 13.24 -18.70 -11.65
CA ASP A 133 13.95 -17.41 -11.65
C ASP A 133 12.97 -16.22 -11.66
N SER A 134 11.82 -16.37 -12.32
CA SER A 134 10.76 -15.36 -12.30
C SER A 134 10.24 -15.13 -10.87
N ASP A 135 10.01 -16.20 -10.11
CA ASP A 135 9.55 -16.11 -8.72
C ASP A 135 10.64 -15.51 -7.84
N ARG A 136 11.91 -15.92 -7.99
CA ARG A 136 13.04 -15.30 -7.27
C ARG A 136 13.13 -13.81 -7.53
N ALA A 137 13.01 -13.39 -8.79
CA ALA A 137 13.01 -11.97 -9.14
C ALA A 137 11.86 -11.22 -8.47
N HIS A 138 10.66 -11.80 -8.46
CA HIS A 138 9.52 -11.20 -7.77
C HIS A 138 9.72 -11.10 -6.26
N ILE A 139 10.24 -12.15 -5.62
CA ILE A 139 10.52 -12.17 -4.18
C ILE A 139 11.57 -11.14 -3.81
N TYR A 140 12.65 -11.01 -4.60
CA TYR A 140 13.64 -9.96 -4.39
C TYR A 140 13.05 -8.57 -4.52
N HIS A 141 12.16 -8.33 -5.50
CA HIS A 141 11.46 -7.07 -5.61
C HIS A 141 10.61 -6.76 -4.36
N GLU A 142 9.88 -7.74 -3.83
CA GLU A 142 9.09 -7.53 -2.61
C GLU A 142 9.98 -7.36 -1.36
N LEU A 143 11.10 -8.07 -1.24
CA LEU A 143 12.09 -7.85 -0.17
C LEU A 143 12.67 -6.42 -0.22
N GLY A 144 12.92 -5.88 -1.41
CA GLY A 144 13.30 -4.49 -1.59
C GLY A 144 12.26 -3.53 -0.99
N ARG A 145 10.97 -3.76 -1.28
CA ARG A 145 9.87 -2.98 -0.70
C ARG A 145 9.77 -3.12 0.82
N VAL A 146 10.09 -4.28 1.39
CA VAL A 146 10.16 -4.45 2.85
C VAL A 146 11.28 -3.59 3.43
N LYS A 147 12.46 -3.58 2.80
CA LYS A 147 13.61 -2.78 3.23
C LYS A 147 13.37 -1.28 3.13
N TRP A 148 12.64 -0.82 2.11
CA TRP A 148 12.14 0.56 2.05
C TRP A 148 11.36 0.93 3.31
N GLN A 149 10.38 0.10 3.69
CA GLN A 149 9.52 0.39 4.84
C GLN A 149 10.27 0.38 6.17
N GLN A 150 11.34 -0.41 6.27
CA GLN A 150 12.24 -0.42 7.42
C GLN A 150 13.29 0.72 7.38
N GLY A 151 13.39 1.49 6.30
CA GLY A 151 14.39 2.56 6.13
C GLY A 151 15.80 2.07 5.79
N HIS A 152 15.95 0.83 5.31
CA HIS A 152 17.24 0.23 4.97
C HIS A 152 17.56 0.36 3.47
N TYR A 153 17.87 1.58 3.02
CA TYR A 153 18.01 1.92 1.58
C TYR A 153 19.08 1.12 0.84
N GLU A 154 20.24 0.86 1.44
CA GLU A 154 21.31 0.10 0.77
C GLU A 154 20.89 -1.36 0.52
N LYS A 155 20.19 -1.98 1.48
CA LYS A 155 19.68 -3.35 1.33
C LYS A 155 18.54 -3.40 0.30
N GLU A 156 17.72 -2.37 0.25
CA GLU A 156 16.68 -2.26 -0.77
C GLU A 156 17.27 -2.24 -2.19
N ILE A 157 18.27 -1.39 -2.43
CA ILE A 157 18.95 -1.33 -3.73
C ILE A 157 19.52 -2.70 -4.09
N GLN A 158 20.21 -3.37 -3.17
CA GLN A 158 20.76 -4.71 -3.40
C GLN A 158 19.67 -5.72 -3.83
N PHE A 159 18.48 -5.66 -3.21
CA PHE A 159 17.38 -6.54 -3.57
C PHE A 159 16.77 -6.20 -4.94
N TYR A 160 16.58 -4.92 -5.26
CA TYR A 160 16.13 -4.53 -6.60
C TYR A 160 17.16 -4.85 -7.68
N GLU A 161 18.45 -4.70 -7.42
CA GLU A 161 19.52 -5.09 -8.36
C GLU A 161 19.52 -6.60 -8.62
N LYS A 162 19.35 -7.42 -7.58
CA LYS A 162 19.17 -8.88 -7.75
C LYS A 162 17.94 -9.22 -8.59
N SER A 163 16.81 -8.55 -8.33
CA SER A 163 15.61 -8.71 -9.16
C SER A 163 15.86 -8.31 -10.61
N LEU A 164 16.57 -7.20 -10.84
CA LEU A 164 16.90 -6.67 -12.15
C LEU A 164 17.83 -7.62 -12.91
N GLU A 165 18.88 -8.12 -12.25
CA GLU A 165 19.85 -9.05 -12.84
C GLU A 165 19.16 -10.31 -13.38
N ILE A 166 18.25 -10.91 -12.59
CA ILE A 166 17.52 -12.10 -13.00
C ILE A 166 16.61 -11.81 -14.21
N LYS A 167 15.88 -10.69 -14.17
CA LYS A 167 15.00 -10.32 -15.29
C LYS A 167 15.79 -10.00 -16.57
N ARG A 168 16.96 -9.35 -16.46
CA ARG A 168 17.81 -9.05 -17.62
C ARG A 168 18.43 -10.30 -18.27
N LYS A 169 18.56 -11.42 -17.55
CA LYS A 169 19.01 -12.69 -18.12
C LYS A 169 17.96 -13.35 -19.04
N THR A 170 16.68 -13.05 -18.80
CA THR A 170 15.56 -13.75 -19.45
C THR A 170 14.76 -12.86 -20.40
N LEU A 171 14.89 -11.54 -20.28
CA LEU A 171 14.12 -10.55 -21.03
C LEU A 171 15.03 -9.64 -21.87
N PRO A 172 14.54 -9.14 -23.02
CA PRO A 172 15.22 -8.08 -23.77
C PRO A 172 15.50 -6.83 -22.91
N GLU A 173 16.54 -6.08 -23.28
CA GLU A 173 16.96 -4.88 -22.52
C GLU A 173 15.91 -3.77 -22.47
N ASP A 174 15.04 -3.71 -23.48
CA ASP A 174 13.94 -2.76 -23.63
C ASP A 174 12.60 -3.30 -23.11
N HIS A 175 12.59 -4.45 -22.43
CA HIS A 175 11.35 -5.05 -21.95
C HIS A 175 10.67 -4.18 -20.89
N ALA A 176 9.38 -3.86 -21.12
CA ALA A 176 8.60 -2.94 -20.30
C ALA A 176 8.60 -3.24 -18.78
N SER A 177 8.72 -4.51 -18.39
CA SER A 177 8.76 -4.92 -16.98
C SER A 177 10.04 -4.52 -16.22
N LEU A 178 11.07 -4.04 -16.92
CA LEU A 178 12.31 -3.55 -16.32
C LEU A 178 12.17 -2.10 -15.84
N ALA A 179 11.33 -1.28 -16.52
CA ALA A 179 11.15 0.12 -16.18
C ALA A 179 10.73 0.35 -14.71
N PRO A 180 9.77 -0.38 -14.13
CA PRO A 180 9.41 -0.19 -12.72
C PRO A 180 10.56 -0.48 -11.75
N ILE A 181 11.45 -1.41 -12.07
CA ILE A 181 12.60 -1.74 -11.21
C ILE A 181 13.63 -0.61 -11.27
N TYR A 182 13.94 -0.12 -12.47
CA TYR A 182 14.80 1.05 -12.65
C TYR A 182 14.23 2.28 -11.94
N SER A 183 12.93 2.57 -12.09
CA SER A 183 12.27 3.68 -11.39
C SER A 183 12.33 3.55 -9.87
N ASN A 184 12.15 2.33 -9.33
CA ASN A 184 12.25 2.12 -7.89
C ASN A 184 13.68 2.35 -7.38
N ILE A 185 14.71 1.87 -8.07
CA ILE A 185 16.11 2.14 -7.69
C ILE A 185 16.40 3.65 -7.76
N GLY A 186 15.92 4.33 -8.82
CA GLY A 186 16.04 5.78 -8.95
C GLY A 186 15.39 6.54 -7.79
N LEU A 187 14.23 6.07 -7.31
CA LEU A 187 13.55 6.64 -6.15
C LEU A 187 14.38 6.50 -4.86
N VAL A 188 15.00 5.34 -4.64
CA VAL A 188 15.85 5.12 -3.47
C VAL A 188 17.05 6.07 -3.49
N TYR A 189 17.75 6.17 -4.64
CA TYR A 189 18.88 7.11 -4.77
C TYR A 189 18.46 8.57 -4.58
N ASN A 190 17.29 8.97 -5.09
CA ASN A 190 16.77 10.32 -4.87
C ASN A 190 16.58 10.61 -3.38
N ASN A 191 16.01 9.67 -2.63
CA ASN A 191 15.82 9.80 -1.19
C ASN A 191 17.13 9.81 -0.39
N MET A 192 18.18 9.16 -0.91
CA MET A 192 19.52 9.23 -0.34
C MET A 192 20.27 10.53 -0.69
N GLY A 193 19.70 11.40 -1.54
CA GLY A 193 20.36 12.60 -2.06
C GLY A 193 21.39 12.32 -3.16
N GLU A 194 21.47 11.09 -3.67
CA GLU A 194 22.36 10.70 -4.76
C GLU A 194 21.71 11.00 -6.13
N TYR A 195 21.45 12.28 -6.39
CA TYR A 195 20.64 12.73 -7.52
C TYR A 195 21.18 12.30 -8.90
N SER A 196 22.50 12.30 -9.11
CA SER A 196 23.08 11.86 -10.38
C SER A 196 22.77 10.38 -10.69
N LYS A 197 22.83 9.51 -9.68
CA LYS A 197 22.44 8.10 -9.85
C LYS A 197 20.94 7.98 -10.04
N ALA A 198 20.15 8.74 -9.28
CA ALA A 198 18.70 8.76 -9.45
C ALA A 198 18.30 9.08 -10.90
N LEU A 199 18.89 10.12 -11.49
CA LEU A 199 18.67 10.48 -12.89
C LEU A 199 19.06 9.36 -13.85
N GLU A 200 20.24 8.74 -13.68
CA GLU A 200 20.68 7.62 -14.54
C GLU A 200 19.64 6.48 -14.58
N TYR A 201 19.13 6.09 -13.40
CA TYR A 201 18.13 5.04 -13.27
C TYR A 201 16.75 5.47 -13.82
N TYR A 202 16.32 6.70 -13.57
CA TYR A 202 15.07 7.20 -14.13
C TYR A 202 15.12 7.37 -15.66
N GLU A 203 16.24 7.81 -16.23
CA GLU A 203 16.42 7.92 -17.68
C GLU A 203 16.37 6.54 -18.36
N LYS A 204 16.98 5.51 -17.74
CA LYS A 204 16.85 4.12 -18.20
C LYS A 204 15.39 3.67 -18.21
N ALA A 205 14.65 3.91 -17.11
CA ALA A 205 13.23 3.59 -17.03
C ALA A 205 12.41 4.35 -18.08
N ASN A 206 12.69 5.64 -18.25
CA ASN A 206 12.01 6.50 -19.20
C ASN A 206 12.22 6.00 -20.63
N LYS A 207 13.45 5.65 -20.99
CA LYS A 207 13.78 5.15 -22.33
C LYS A 207 13.02 3.87 -22.68
N ILE A 208 12.89 2.95 -21.72
CA ILE A 208 12.09 1.73 -21.89
C ILE A 208 10.62 2.08 -22.11
N CYS A 209 10.07 2.98 -21.29
CA CYS A 209 8.68 3.45 -21.44
C CYS A 209 8.44 4.12 -22.80
N GLU A 210 9.36 4.96 -23.29
CA GLU A 210 9.24 5.65 -24.59
C GLU A 210 9.24 4.67 -25.78
N ILE A 211 9.96 3.56 -25.67
CA ILE A 211 10.01 2.52 -26.70
C ILE A 211 8.77 1.63 -26.63
N SER A 212 8.36 1.25 -25.41
CA SER A 212 7.36 0.19 -25.20
C SER A 212 5.91 0.68 -25.15
N LEU A 213 5.68 1.98 -24.94
CA LEU A 213 4.36 2.52 -24.60
C LEU A 213 3.94 3.66 -25.53
N PRO A 214 2.62 3.87 -25.74
CA PRO A 214 2.14 5.05 -26.44
C PRO A 214 2.60 6.35 -25.78
N PRO A 215 2.83 7.45 -26.54
CA PRO A 215 3.30 8.73 -25.99
C PRO A 215 2.40 9.34 -24.90
N THR A 216 1.14 8.96 -24.83
CA THR A 216 0.16 9.42 -23.84
C THR A 216 -0.01 8.46 -22.67
N HIS A 217 0.84 7.44 -22.54
CA HIS A 217 0.69 6.42 -21.51
C HIS A 217 1.00 7.01 -20.11
N PRO A 218 0.18 6.73 -19.07
CA PRO A 218 0.39 7.28 -17.73
C PRO A 218 1.78 7.02 -17.12
N SER A 219 2.40 5.87 -17.43
CA SER A 219 3.76 5.56 -16.97
C SER A 219 4.84 6.55 -17.46
N LEU A 220 4.67 7.15 -18.65
CA LEU A 220 5.55 8.22 -19.12
C LEU A 220 5.36 9.48 -18.27
N ALA A 221 4.12 9.82 -17.93
CA ALA A 221 3.85 10.94 -17.03
C ALA A 221 4.48 10.74 -15.65
N THR A 222 4.38 9.53 -15.08
CA THR A 222 5.04 9.19 -13.80
C THR A 222 6.56 9.32 -13.91
N SER A 223 7.16 8.81 -14.98
CA SER A 223 8.60 8.90 -15.24
C SER A 223 9.09 10.35 -15.31
N TYR A 224 8.44 11.19 -16.13
CA TYR A 224 8.79 12.61 -16.21
C TYR A 224 8.58 13.36 -14.89
N ASN A 225 7.53 13.05 -14.13
CA ASN A 225 7.33 13.63 -12.81
C ASN A 225 8.49 13.31 -11.85
N ASN A 226 8.97 12.06 -11.86
CA ASN A 226 10.07 11.65 -11.00
C ASN A 226 11.40 12.33 -11.38
N ILE A 227 11.68 12.47 -12.68
CA ILE A 227 12.84 13.21 -13.17
C ILE A 227 12.73 14.70 -12.78
N GLY A 228 11.55 15.30 -12.95
CA GLY A 228 11.28 16.67 -12.53
C GLY A 228 11.51 16.90 -11.03
N GLN A 229 11.11 15.94 -10.20
CA GLN A 229 11.37 15.98 -8.75
C GLN A 229 12.86 15.97 -8.42
N VAL A 230 13.65 15.14 -9.10
CA VAL A 230 15.10 15.10 -8.87
C VAL A 230 15.75 16.43 -9.24
N TYR A 231 15.38 17.03 -10.38
CA TYR A 231 15.87 18.37 -10.73
C TYR A 231 15.43 19.45 -9.75
N ASN A 232 14.20 19.37 -9.21
CA ASN A 232 13.75 20.30 -8.17
C ASN A 232 14.62 20.18 -6.92
N ASN A 233 14.90 18.95 -6.47
CA ASN A 233 15.74 18.69 -5.31
C ASN A 233 17.20 19.18 -5.51
N MET A 234 17.66 19.26 -6.76
CA MET A 234 18.97 19.83 -7.13
C MET A 234 18.95 21.37 -7.23
N GLY A 235 17.79 22.02 -7.14
CA GLY A 235 17.63 23.45 -7.40
C GLY A 235 17.68 23.83 -8.89
N GLU A 236 17.64 22.86 -9.80
CA GLU A 236 17.59 23.08 -11.25
C GLU A 236 16.15 23.31 -11.74
N TYR A 237 15.53 24.38 -11.22
CA TYR A 237 14.09 24.65 -11.35
C TYR A 237 13.59 24.71 -12.81
N SER A 238 14.37 25.29 -13.73
CA SER A 238 13.99 25.33 -15.15
C SER A 238 13.85 23.95 -15.78
N LYS A 239 14.73 23.00 -15.44
CA LYS A 239 14.61 21.61 -15.91
C LYS A 239 13.47 20.90 -15.20
N ALA A 240 13.29 21.14 -13.90
CA ALA A 240 12.16 20.58 -13.15
C ALA A 240 10.83 20.94 -13.80
N LEU A 241 10.62 22.23 -14.14
CA LEU A 241 9.44 22.71 -14.85
C LEU A 241 9.26 22.05 -16.22
N GLU A 242 10.33 21.92 -17.02
CA GLU A 242 10.26 21.25 -18.33
C GLU A 242 9.72 19.82 -18.20
N TYR A 243 10.20 19.05 -17.23
CA TYR A 243 9.76 17.67 -17.01
C TYR A 243 8.38 17.58 -16.37
N TYR A 244 8.05 18.47 -15.43
CA TYR A 244 6.70 18.53 -14.87
C TYR A 244 5.65 18.91 -15.92
N ASP A 245 5.96 19.82 -16.84
CA ASP A 245 5.07 20.21 -17.94
C ASP A 245 4.85 19.05 -18.92
N LYS A 246 5.89 18.28 -19.25
CA LYS A 246 5.75 17.04 -20.04
C LYS A 246 4.81 16.04 -19.35
N SER A 247 4.98 15.84 -18.04
CA SER A 247 4.10 14.98 -17.24
C SER A 247 2.66 15.47 -17.23
N LEU A 248 2.46 16.76 -16.94
CA LEU A 248 1.16 17.40 -16.86
C LEU A 248 0.42 17.29 -18.19
N LYS A 249 1.07 17.56 -19.33
CA LYS A 249 0.46 17.49 -20.65
C LYS A 249 -0.06 16.09 -20.99
N ILE A 250 0.66 15.03 -20.61
CA ILE A 250 0.18 13.65 -20.78
C ILE A 250 -1.06 13.41 -19.92
N LYS A 251 -1.05 13.85 -18.66
CA LYS A 251 -2.19 13.70 -17.74
C LYS A 251 -3.42 14.48 -18.21
N GLU A 252 -3.26 15.71 -18.71
CA GLU A 252 -4.36 16.53 -19.24
C GLU A 252 -5.04 15.87 -20.46
N ILE A 253 -4.28 15.15 -21.28
CA ILE A 253 -4.81 14.41 -22.43
C ILE A 253 -5.53 13.11 -21.99
N SER A 254 -5.01 12.44 -20.96
CA SER A 254 -5.42 11.08 -20.60
C SER A 254 -6.43 10.99 -19.46
N LEU A 255 -6.60 12.06 -18.67
CA LEU A 255 -7.41 12.07 -17.47
C LEU A 255 -8.54 13.12 -17.53
N PRO A 256 -9.66 12.89 -16.83
CA PRO A 256 -10.67 13.92 -16.62
C PRO A 256 -10.09 15.18 -15.95
N ALA A 257 -10.60 16.35 -16.28
CA ALA A 257 -10.09 17.63 -15.78
C ALA A 257 -10.10 17.79 -14.24
N ASN A 258 -10.93 17.00 -13.54
CA ASN A 258 -11.02 16.98 -12.07
C ASN A 258 -10.29 15.78 -11.43
N HIS A 259 -9.41 15.10 -12.16
CA HIS A 259 -8.68 13.95 -11.64
C HIS A 259 -7.64 14.38 -10.59
N PRO A 260 -7.55 13.73 -9.41
CA PRO A 260 -6.58 14.08 -8.36
C PRO A 260 -5.12 14.17 -8.81
N ASP A 261 -4.70 13.34 -9.77
CA ASP A 261 -3.32 13.36 -10.30
C ASP A 261 -2.95 14.67 -11.02
N LEU A 262 -3.93 15.40 -11.59
CA LEU A 262 -3.73 16.74 -12.13
C LEU A 262 -3.46 17.73 -11.00
N ALA A 263 -4.20 17.62 -9.89
CA ALA A 263 -3.96 18.44 -8.71
C ALA A 263 -2.54 18.25 -8.16
N THR A 264 -2.05 17.01 -8.12
CA THR A 264 -0.67 16.72 -7.70
C THR A 264 0.35 17.35 -8.66
N SER A 265 0.13 17.27 -9.98
CA SER A 265 1.02 17.93 -10.95
C SER A 265 1.04 19.45 -10.79
N TYR A 266 -0.12 20.11 -10.67
CA TYR A 266 -0.17 21.55 -10.43
C TYR A 266 0.48 21.94 -9.10
N ASN A 267 0.29 21.15 -8.05
CA ASN A 267 0.96 21.39 -6.77
C ASN A 267 2.49 21.32 -6.89
N ASN A 268 3.03 20.34 -7.64
CA ASN A 268 4.47 20.20 -7.83
C ASN A 268 5.05 21.39 -8.60
N ILE A 269 4.36 21.87 -9.63
CA ILE A 269 4.76 23.08 -10.37
C ILE A 269 4.67 24.33 -9.47
N GLY A 270 3.62 24.42 -8.64
CA GLY A 270 3.47 25.49 -7.66
C GLY A 270 4.62 25.53 -6.65
N LEU A 271 5.07 24.35 -6.17
CA LEU A 271 6.24 24.23 -5.31
C LEU A 271 7.51 24.74 -5.98
N VAL A 272 7.76 24.39 -7.25
CA VAL A 272 8.94 24.90 -7.98
C VAL A 272 8.92 26.43 -8.08
N TYR A 273 7.76 27.02 -8.42
CA TYR A 273 7.65 28.49 -8.46
C TYR A 273 7.79 29.13 -7.08
N ASN A 274 7.33 28.46 -6.02
CA ASN A 274 7.54 28.91 -4.65
C ASN A 274 9.04 28.95 -4.31
N ASP A 275 9.75 27.87 -4.61
CA ASP A 275 11.19 27.73 -4.35
C ASP A 275 12.02 28.73 -5.18
N MET A 276 11.47 29.23 -6.31
CA MET A 276 12.04 30.32 -7.11
C MET A 276 11.72 31.73 -6.58
N GLY A 277 10.83 31.88 -5.61
CA GLY A 277 10.31 33.17 -5.15
C GLY A 277 9.26 33.82 -6.08
N GLU A 278 8.78 33.07 -7.07
CA GLU A 278 7.78 33.51 -8.06
C GLU A 278 6.35 33.33 -7.49
N TYR A 279 6.08 33.95 -6.35
CA TYR A 279 4.91 33.67 -5.51
C TYR A 279 3.56 33.83 -6.23
N SER A 280 3.44 34.78 -7.16
CA SER A 280 2.20 34.95 -7.94
C SER A 280 1.89 33.74 -8.84
N LYS A 281 2.92 33.13 -9.44
CA LYS A 281 2.76 31.92 -10.24
C LYS A 281 2.51 30.71 -9.34
N ALA A 282 3.24 30.60 -8.22
CA ALA A 282 3.01 29.55 -7.24
C ALA A 282 1.55 29.52 -6.79
N LEU A 283 0.97 30.69 -6.46
CA LEU A 283 -0.43 30.83 -6.06
C LEU A 283 -1.39 30.35 -7.15
N GLU A 284 -1.19 30.74 -8.41
CA GLU A 284 -2.04 30.31 -9.53
C GLU A 284 -2.09 28.77 -9.64
N TYR A 285 -0.93 28.11 -9.52
CA TYR A 285 -0.84 26.66 -9.61
C TYR A 285 -1.39 25.95 -8.37
N TYR A 286 -1.16 26.49 -7.16
CA TYR A 286 -1.76 25.97 -5.94
C TYR A 286 -3.29 26.10 -5.95
N ASP A 287 -3.84 27.20 -6.44
CA ASP A 287 -5.29 27.39 -6.55
C ASP A 287 -5.92 26.41 -7.54
N LYS A 288 -5.27 26.15 -8.70
CA LYS A 288 -5.70 25.08 -9.63
C LYS A 288 -5.72 23.71 -8.93
N SER A 289 -4.67 23.39 -8.19
CA SER A 289 -4.58 22.14 -7.42
C SER A 289 -5.68 22.03 -6.37
N LEU A 290 -5.88 23.08 -5.56
CA LEU A 290 -6.87 23.12 -4.51
C LEU A 290 -8.28 22.95 -5.07
N LYS A 291 -8.62 23.67 -6.15
CA LYS A 291 -9.95 23.57 -6.78
C LYS A 291 -10.29 22.15 -7.23
N ILE A 292 -9.31 21.43 -7.81
CA ILE A 292 -9.51 20.03 -8.20
C ILE A 292 -9.70 19.15 -6.95
N ARG A 293 -8.89 19.34 -5.91
CA ARG A 293 -9.00 18.57 -4.66
C ARG A 293 -10.33 18.82 -3.94
N GLU A 294 -10.84 20.05 -3.93
CA GLU A 294 -12.13 20.40 -3.32
C GLU A 294 -13.32 19.71 -4.04
N ILE A 295 -13.21 19.50 -5.34
CA ILE A 295 -14.24 18.81 -6.14
C ILE A 295 -14.13 17.29 -6.01
N SER A 296 -12.91 16.75 -5.95
CA SER A 296 -12.65 15.31 -6.10
C SER A 296 -12.49 14.55 -4.77
N LEU A 297 -12.24 15.25 -3.66
CA LEU A 297 -11.91 14.62 -2.38
C LEU A 297 -12.93 14.98 -1.28
N PRO A 298 -13.14 14.09 -0.29
CA PRO A 298 -13.91 14.42 0.90
C PRO A 298 -13.32 15.64 1.64
N PRO A 299 -14.13 16.48 2.30
CA PRO A 299 -13.64 17.69 3.00
C PRO A 299 -12.60 17.44 4.11
N THR A 300 -12.48 16.20 4.59
CA THR A 300 -11.52 15.78 5.61
C THR A 300 -10.26 15.12 5.04
N HIS A 301 -10.09 15.11 3.73
CA HIS A 301 -8.96 14.44 3.09
C HIS A 301 -7.63 15.16 3.40
N PRO A 302 -6.55 14.45 3.80
CA PRO A 302 -5.26 15.07 4.12
C PRO A 302 -4.68 15.95 3.01
N ASP A 303 -4.88 15.62 1.74
CA ASP A 303 -4.38 16.42 0.61
C ASP A 303 -5.01 17.82 0.52
N LEU A 304 -6.24 18.01 1.00
CA LEU A 304 -6.83 19.35 1.12
C LEU A 304 -6.08 20.17 2.17
N ALA A 305 -5.72 19.55 3.30
CA ALA A 305 -4.91 20.21 4.31
C ALA A 305 -3.53 20.60 3.77
N THR A 306 -2.90 19.74 2.98
CA THR A 306 -1.63 20.06 2.29
C THR A 306 -1.79 21.27 1.37
N SER A 307 -2.85 21.34 0.56
CA SER A 307 -3.12 22.52 -0.28
C SER A 307 -3.31 23.80 0.53
N TYR A 308 -4.15 23.78 1.57
CA TYR A 308 -4.35 24.96 2.42
C TYR A 308 -3.07 25.37 3.15
N ASN A 309 -2.27 24.41 3.61
CA ASN A 309 -0.98 24.68 4.22
C ASN A 309 -0.02 25.35 3.23
N ASN A 310 0.11 24.84 2.01
CA ASN A 310 1.02 25.41 1.00
C ASN A 310 0.64 26.85 0.64
N ILE A 311 -0.65 27.11 0.43
CA ILE A 311 -1.14 28.48 0.15
C ILE A 311 -0.98 29.37 1.39
N GLY A 312 -1.24 28.84 2.59
CA GLY A 312 -1.06 29.58 3.85
C GLY A 312 0.40 29.98 4.10
N GLN A 313 1.35 29.07 3.85
CA GLN A 313 2.79 29.35 3.93
C GLN A 313 3.23 30.34 2.85
N LEU A 314 2.71 30.23 1.63
CA LEU A 314 2.99 31.20 0.57
C LEU A 314 2.55 32.62 0.97
N TYR A 315 1.37 32.77 1.58
CA TYR A 315 0.96 34.07 2.11
C TYR A 315 1.80 34.53 3.31
N GLU A 316 2.30 33.63 4.15
CA GLU A 316 3.27 33.95 5.21
C GLU A 316 4.57 34.51 4.60
N GLU A 317 5.10 33.89 3.54
CA GLU A 317 6.30 34.34 2.82
C GLU A 317 6.10 35.69 2.10
N MET A 318 4.87 36.01 1.73
CA MET A 318 4.47 37.30 1.17
C MET A 318 4.14 38.37 2.22
N ASP A 319 4.34 38.08 3.52
CA ASP A 319 3.95 38.93 4.66
C ASP A 319 2.43 39.27 4.73
N ASP A 320 1.56 38.51 4.03
CA ASP A 320 0.10 38.65 4.13
C ASP A 320 -0.46 37.70 5.21
N TYR A 321 -0.08 38.00 6.46
CA TYR A 321 -0.46 37.22 7.64
C TYR A 321 -1.98 37.10 7.83
N SER A 322 -2.74 38.07 7.32
CA SER A 322 -4.20 38.11 7.39
C SER A 322 -4.86 37.01 6.57
N LYS A 323 -4.29 36.68 5.40
CA LYS A 323 -4.74 35.56 4.55
C LYS A 323 -4.09 34.24 4.94
N ALA A 324 -2.85 34.26 5.42
CA ALA A 324 -2.14 33.07 5.85
C ALA A 324 -2.86 32.33 6.99
N LEU A 325 -3.21 33.06 8.06
CA LEU A 325 -3.75 32.47 9.28
C LEU A 325 -4.99 31.56 9.07
N PRO A 326 -6.08 32.02 8.42
CA PRO A 326 -7.28 31.18 8.27
C PRO A 326 -7.02 29.90 7.45
N LEU A 327 -6.10 29.95 6.47
CA LEU A 327 -5.73 28.78 5.67
C LEU A 327 -4.95 27.76 6.49
N LEU A 328 -3.97 28.22 7.29
CA LEU A 328 -3.21 27.36 8.18
C LEU A 328 -4.11 26.72 9.25
N GLU A 329 -5.05 27.47 9.82
CA GLU A 329 -6.02 26.95 10.79
C GLU A 329 -6.96 25.90 10.15
N LYS A 330 -7.37 26.10 8.89
CA LYS A 330 -8.15 25.12 8.13
C LYS A 330 -7.35 23.82 7.89
N ALA A 331 -6.08 23.93 7.49
CA ALA A 331 -5.18 22.79 7.34
C ALA A 331 -5.03 22.00 8.65
N LEU A 332 -4.79 22.70 9.77
CA LEU A 332 -4.69 22.09 11.10
C LEU A 332 -5.98 21.35 11.49
N GLY A 333 -7.14 21.96 11.23
CA GLY A 333 -8.45 21.37 11.52
C GLY A 333 -8.70 20.05 10.78
N ILE A 334 -8.25 19.95 9.53
CA ILE A 334 -8.34 18.70 8.74
C ILE A 334 -7.34 17.67 9.26
N TRP A 335 -6.06 18.02 9.40
CA TRP A 335 -5.03 17.08 9.85
C TRP A 335 -5.30 16.51 11.24
N ARG A 336 -5.86 17.30 12.18
CA ARG A 336 -6.28 16.79 13.50
C ARG A 336 -7.35 15.71 13.45
N LYS A 337 -8.19 15.70 12.40
CA LYS A 337 -9.24 14.68 12.22
C LYS A 337 -8.72 13.43 11.52
N SER A 338 -7.69 13.57 10.67
CA SER A 338 -7.22 12.50 9.80
C SER A 338 -5.93 11.82 10.26
N LEU A 339 -5.14 12.45 11.15
CA LEU A 339 -3.82 11.98 11.55
C LEU A 339 -3.71 11.85 13.08
N PRO A 340 -2.84 10.96 13.59
CA PRO A 340 -2.49 10.93 15.01
C PRO A 340 -1.96 12.29 15.47
N SER A 341 -2.23 12.65 16.73
CA SER A 341 -1.80 13.94 17.31
C SER A 341 -0.28 14.16 17.28
N THR A 342 0.50 13.09 17.19
CA THR A 342 1.96 13.10 17.11
C THR A 342 2.50 13.33 15.70
N HIS A 343 1.65 13.41 14.68
CA HIS A 343 2.08 13.50 13.29
C HIS A 343 2.87 14.79 13.01
N PRO A 344 4.03 14.72 12.32
CA PRO A 344 4.90 15.88 12.06
C PRO A 344 4.18 17.10 11.44
N ASN A 345 3.29 16.86 10.46
CA ASN A 345 2.53 17.93 9.80
C ASN A 345 1.71 18.79 10.79
N ILE A 346 1.14 18.19 11.84
CA ILE A 346 0.39 18.93 12.87
C ILE A 346 1.33 19.89 13.61
N LYS A 347 2.53 19.44 13.95
CA LYS A 347 3.54 20.27 14.61
C LYS A 347 4.03 21.40 13.71
N ILE A 348 4.27 21.10 12.43
CA ILE A 348 4.73 22.09 11.43
C ILE A 348 3.72 23.22 11.28
N VAL A 349 2.44 22.89 11.08
CA VAL A 349 1.40 23.91 10.87
C VAL A 349 1.11 24.70 12.16
N MET A 350 1.17 24.06 13.33
CA MET A 350 1.03 24.78 14.61
C MET A 350 2.15 25.82 14.79
N ASN A 351 3.40 25.45 14.47
CA ASN A 351 4.51 26.40 14.51
C ASN A 351 4.31 27.55 13.52
N ALA A 352 3.77 27.27 12.32
CA ALA A 352 3.46 28.32 11.34
C ALA A 352 2.37 29.27 11.85
N ILE A 353 1.29 28.72 12.42
CA ILE A 353 0.22 29.52 13.04
C ILE A 353 0.78 30.41 14.15
N ASP A 354 1.66 29.89 15.01
CA ASP A 354 2.26 30.68 16.09
C ASP A 354 3.17 31.80 15.58
N ARG A 355 3.90 31.58 14.46
CA ARG A 355 4.69 32.64 13.81
C ARG A 355 3.79 33.73 13.25
N VAL A 356 2.76 33.35 12.50
CA VAL A 356 1.80 34.27 11.88
C VAL A 356 1.06 35.08 12.96
N LYS A 357 0.63 34.45 14.07
CA LYS A 357 -0.05 35.13 15.18
C LYS A 357 0.81 36.16 15.92
N LYS A 358 2.13 36.03 15.89
CA LYS A 358 3.05 37.03 16.47
C LYS A 358 3.24 38.27 15.59
N LYS A 359 2.82 38.19 14.33
CA LYS A 359 2.99 39.22 13.31
C LYS A 359 1.70 40.01 13.03
N LEU A 360 0.56 39.45 13.41
CA LEU A 360 -0.75 40.13 13.49
C LEU A 360 -0.84 40.93 14.80
#